data_AF-A0A183T7G7-F1
#
_entry.id   AF-A0A183T7G7-F1
#
_cell.length_a   1.000
_cell.length_b   1.000
_cell.length_c   1.000
_cell.angle_alpha   90.00
_cell.angle_beta   90.00
_cell.angle_gamma   90.00
#
_symmetry.space_group_name_H-M   'P 1'
#
loop_
_entity.id
_entity.type
_entity.pdbx_description
1 polymer ?
#
loop_
_entity_poly.entity_id
_entity_poly.type
_entity_poly.pdbx_seq_one_letter_code
_entity_poly.pdbx_strand_id
1 'polypeptide(L)'
;MLGSRIHEHKLAVRRGDGLSQVAAHTYKIGHEFNFAATKIIAHARCKTNRELIEAWASDENLVNRFIDLVPAYRPLRSHLRTGVTAV
;
A
#
# COMPACT_ATOMS: atom_id res chain seq x y z
N MET A 1 14.86 8.04 12.23
CA MET A 1 13.94 7.03 12.79
C MET A 1 13.19 6.38 11.65
N LEU A 2 13.25 5.06 11.52
CA LEU A 2 12.44 4.31 10.56
C LEU A 2 11.02 4.22 11.15
N GLY A 3 10.19 5.25 10.91
CA GLY A 3 8.76 5.19 11.26
C GLY A 3 8.06 4.14 10.39
N SER A 4 7.02 3.50 10.92
CA SER A 4 6.17 2.63 10.10
C SER A 4 5.43 3.45 9.03
N ARG A 5 5.01 2.82 7.92
CA ARG A 5 4.17 3.49 6.90
C ARG A 5 2.89 4.10 7.47
N ILE A 6 2.33 3.48 8.50
CA ILE A 6 1.19 4.02 9.27
C ILE A 6 1.56 5.37 9.89
N HIS A 7 2.74 5.48 10.49
CA HIS A 7 3.21 6.75 11.06
C HIS A 7 3.42 7.80 9.97
N GLU A 8 4.09 7.45 8.87
CA GLU A 8 4.29 8.35 7.72
C GLU A 8 2.95 8.88 7.17
N HIS A 9 1.95 8.00 7.00
CA HIS A 9 0.62 8.39 6.52
C HIS A 9 -0.14 9.27 7.50
N LYS A 10 -0.09 8.99 8.81
CA LYS A 10 -0.65 9.88 9.84
C LYS A 10 -0.03 11.28 9.78
N LEU A 11 1.29 11.37 9.59
CA LEU A 11 1.97 12.64 9.43
C LEU A 11 1.53 13.37 8.16
N ALA A 12 1.42 12.65 7.04
CA ALA A 12 1.02 13.22 5.75
C ALA A 12 -0.42 13.75 5.78
N VAL A 13 -1.35 13.00 6.37
CA VAL A 13 -2.73 13.45 6.60
C VAL A 13 -2.75 14.71 7.45
N ARG A 14 -2.04 14.73 8.58
CA ARG A 14 -2.00 15.92 9.46
C ARG A 14 -1.42 17.17 8.76
N ARG A 15 -0.51 16.98 7.81
CA ARG A 15 0.13 18.06 7.05
C ARG A 15 -0.69 18.54 5.85
N GLY A 16 -1.74 17.83 5.44
CA GLY A 16 -2.40 18.13 4.18
C GLY A 16 -1.55 17.81 2.95
N ASP A 17 -0.65 16.83 3.04
CA ASP A 17 0.28 16.51 1.96
C ASP A 17 -0.45 15.88 0.77
N GLY A 18 -0.72 16.68 -0.26
CA GLY A 18 -1.40 16.23 -1.48
C GLY A 18 -0.67 15.16 -2.28
N LEU A 19 0.63 14.90 -2.01
CA LEU A 19 1.37 13.79 -2.61
C LEU A 19 1.05 12.45 -1.93
N SER A 20 0.58 12.48 -0.68
CA SER A 20 0.07 11.29 -0.04
C SER A 20 -1.35 11.02 -0.51
N GLN A 21 -1.55 9.85 -1.12
CA GLN A 21 -2.88 9.45 -1.57
C GLN A 21 -3.89 9.35 -0.41
N VAL A 22 -3.45 8.90 0.76
CA VAL A 22 -4.31 8.83 1.94
C VAL A 22 -4.75 10.22 2.38
N ALA A 23 -3.83 11.18 2.42
CA ALA A 23 -4.18 12.57 2.71
C ALA A 23 -5.10 13.16 1.62
N ALA A 24 -4.74 13.01 0.35
CA ALA A 24 -5.56 13.49 -0.76
C ALA A 24 -6.98 12.91 -0.73
N HIS A 25 -7.14 11.62 -0.37
CA HIS A 25 -8.45 10.98 -0.24
C HIS A 25 -9.24 11.51 0.95
N THR A 26 -8.59 11.68 2.11
CA THR A 26 -9.22 12.27 3.30
C THR A 26 -9.72 13.69 3.04
N TYR A 27 -8.95 14.52 2.35
CA TYR A 27 -9.36 15.90 2.05
C TYR A 27 -10.36 16.02 0.89
N LYS A 28 -10.23 15.22 -0.17
CA LYS A 28 -11.12 15.32 -1.34
C LYS A 28 -12.48 14.67 -1.11
N ILE A 29 -12.52 13.55 -0.39
CA ILE A 29 -13.72 12.71 -0.26
C ILE A 29 -14.30 12.82 1.16
N GLY A 30 -13.59 13.45 2.11
CA GLY A 30 -14.00 13.55 3.50
C GLY A 30 -13.91 12.22 4.27
N HIS A 31 -13.30 11.21 3.66
CA HIS A 31 -13.20 9.88 4.25
C HIS A 31 -12.03 9.78 5.23
N GLU A 32 -12.32 9.43 6.47
CA GLU A 32 -11.30 9.18 7.49
C GLU A 32 -10.70 7.77 7.32
N PHE A 33 -9.39 7.70 7.11
CA PHE A 33 -8.71 6.42 7.02
C PHE A 33 -8.55 5.78 8.41
N ASN A 34 -9.06 4.56 8.59
CA ASN A 34 -8.99 3.86 9.88
C ASN A 34 -7.60 3.26 10.13
N PHE A 35 -6.69 4.09 10.65
CA PHE A 35 -5.35 3.66 11.02
C PHE A 35 -5.31 2.62 12.15
N ALA A 36 -6.33 2.56 13.00
CA ALA A 36 -6.38 1.61 14.12
C ALA A 36 -6.71 0.19 13.63
N ALA A 37 -7.53 0.06 12.60
CA ALA A 37 -7.86 -1.22 11.97
C ALA A 37 -6.80 -1.70 10.96
N THR A 38 -5.76 -0.91 10.71
CA THR A 38 -4.72 -1.26 9.72
C THR A 38 -3.71 -2.25 10.31
N LYS A 39 -3.47 -3.36 9.61
CA LYS A 39 -2.45 -4.37 9.96
C LYS A 39 -1.22 -4.26 9.07
N ILE A 40 -0.02 -4.32 9.68
CA ILE A 40 1.23 -4.47 8.93
C ILE A 40 1.39 -5.93 8.53
N ILE A 41 1.45 -6.19 7.22
CA ILE A 41 1.55 -7.56 6.67
C ILE A 41 2.98 -8.00 6.38
N ALA A 42 3.92 -7.05 6.30
CA ALA A 42 5.30 -7.32 5.98
C ALA A 42 6.22 -6.18 6.44
N HIS A 43 7.50 -6.49 6.64
CA HIS A 43 8.53 -5.52 6.97
C HIS A 43 9.64 -5.55 5.92
N ALA A 44 10.11 -4.39 5.49
CA ALA A 44 11.18 -4.26 4.49
C ALA A 44 12.29 -3.35 4.99
N ARG A 45 13.54 -3.70 4.69
CA ARG A 45 14.73 -2.96 5.13
C ARG A 45 15.13 -1.81 4.18
N CYS A 46 14.65 -1.82 2.94
CA CYS A 46 14.92 -0.79 1.96
C CYS A 46 13.64 -0.37 1.22
N LYS A 47 13.68 0.81 0.60
CA LYS A 47 12.57 1.37 -0.17
C LYS A 47 12.12 0.44 -1.30
N THR A 48 13.05 -0.11 -2.06
CA THR A 48 12.76 -1.01 -3.19
C THR A 48 12.02 -2.27 -2.76
N ASN A 49 12.47 -2.94 -1.69
CA ASN A 49 11.78 -4.14 -1.19
C ASN A 49 10.38 -3.79 -0.67
N ARG A 50 10.22 -2.63 -0.04
CA ARG A 50 8.92 -2.14 0.42
C ARG A 50 7.97 -1.90 -0.76
N GLU A 51 8.42 -1.19 -1.79
CA GLU A 51 7.62 -0.91 -2.99
C GLU A 51 7.23 -2.19 -3.72
N LEU A 52 8.15 -3.17 -3.81
CA LEU A 52 7.84 -4.48 -4.38
C LEU A 52 6.73 -5.19 -3.59
N ILE A 53 6.83 -5.24 -2.26
CA ILE A 53 5.80 -5.87 -1.42
C ILE A 53 4.47 -5.12 -1.50
N GLU A 54 4.50 -3.79 -1.50
CA GLU A 54 3.30 -2.96 -1.66
C GLU A 54 2.64 -3.22 -3.03
N ALA A 55 3.39 -3.25 -4.13
CA ALA A 55 2.89 -3.59 -5.47
C ALA A 55 2.35 -5.02 -5.54
N TRP A 56 3.03 -5.97 -4.87
CA TRP A 56 2.63 -7.37 -4.81
C TRP A 56 1.34 -7.59 -4.00
N ALA A 57 1.09 -6.78 -2.98
CA ALA A 57 -0.14 -6.82 -2.20
C ALA A 57 -1.30 -6.06 -2.85
N SER A 58 -1.02 -4.96 -3.57
CA SER A 58 -2.04 -4.03 -4.11
C SER A 58 -2.85 -4.61 -5.28
N ASP A 59 -4.15 -4.81 -5.11
CA ASP A 59 -5.09 -5.13 -6.18
C ASP A 59 -5.89 -3.88 -6.63
N GLU A 60 -6.78 -4.06 -7.59
CA GLU A 60 -7.57 -2.98 -8.21
C GLU A 60 -8.51 -2.26 -7.23
N ASN A 61 -8.86 -2.90 -6.11
CA ASN A 61 -9.74 -2.33 -5.08
C ASN A 61 -8.96 -1.60 -3.97
N LEU A 62 -7.63 -1.68 -3.97
CA LEU A 62 -6.81 -1.04 -2.94
C LEU A 62 -6.44 0.40 -3.33
N VAL A 63 -6.39 1.26 -2.31
CA VAL A 63 -6.05 2.68 -2.48
C VAL A 63 -4.70 2.81 -3.19
N ASN A 64 -3.70 1.99 -2.85
CA ASN A 64 -2.32 2.08 -3.36
C ASN A 64 -2.13 1.60 -4.82
N ARG A 65 -3.02 2.00 -5.73
CA ARG A 65 -2.99 1.69 -7.17
C ARG A 65 -1.80 2.26 -7.94
N PHE A 66 -1.00 3.12 -7.30
CA PHE A 66 0.07 3.88 -7.97
C PHE A 66 1.44 3.20 -7.92
N ILE A 67 1.58 2.07 -7.20
CA ILE A 67 2.81 1.29 -7.21
C ILE A 67 2.63 0.09 -8.12
N ASP A 68 3.06 0.28 -9.36
CA ASP A 68 2.93 -0.73 -10.39
C ASP A 68 3.96 -1.85 -10.19
N LEU A 69 3.50 -3.09 -10.27
CA LEU A 69 4.42 -4.23 -10.23
C LEU A 69 5.16 -4.32 -11.55
N VAL A 70 6.49 -4.45 -11.51
CA VAL A 70 7.33 -4.61 -12.69
C VAL A 70 6.76 -5.72 -13.59
N PRO A 71 6.60 -5.51 -14.91
CA PRO A 71 5.87 -6.42 -15.79
C PRO A 71 6.32 -7.88 -15.70
N ALA A 72 7.62 -8.12 -15.54
CA ALA A 72 8.20 -9.47 -15.41
C ALA A 72 7.62 -10.27 -14.23
N TYR A 73 7.17 -9.61 -13.17
CA TYR A 73 6.61 -10.25 -11.98
C TYR A 73 5.09 -10.43 -12.02
N ARG A 74 4.39 -9.81 -12.99
CA ARG A 74 2.91 -9.92 -13.11
C ARG A 74 2.44 -11.36 -13.36
N PRO A 75 3.06 -12.16 -14.27
CA PRO A 75 2.64 -13.54 -14.48
C PRO A 75 2.82 -14.41 -13.23
N LEU A 76 3.94 -14.24 -12.52
CA LEU A 76 4.23 -14.99 -11.30
C LEU A 76 3.21 -14.67 -10.19
N ARG A 77 2.88 -13.38 -10.02
CA ARG A 77 1.85 -12.96 -9.06
C ARG A 77 0.48 -13.53 -9.39
N SER A 78 0.10 -13.52 -10.66
CA SER A 78 -1.17 -14.11 -11.11
C SER A 78 -1.21 -15.60 -10.77
N HIS A 79 -0.17 -16.34 -11.13
CA HIS A 79 -0.08 -17.78 -10.87
C HIS A 79 -0.21 -18.13 -9.38
N LEU A 80 0.53 -17.42 -8.52
CA LEU A 80 0.49 -17.64 -7.07
C LEU A 80 -0.85 -17.25 -6.44
N ARG A 81 -1.57 -16.27 -7.00
CA ARG A 81 -2.92 -15.92 -6.55
C ARG A 81 -3.96 -16.94 -6.97
N THR A 82 -3.87 -17.48 -8.19
CA THR A 82 -4.79 -18.52 -8.67
C THR A 82 -4.56 -19.89 -8.03
N GLY A 83 -3.37 -20.15 -7.50
CA GLY A 83 -3.06 -21.40 -6.78
C GLY A 83 -3.71 -21.52 -5.39
N VAL A 84 -4.26 -20.43 -4.84
CA VAL A 84 -4.90 -20.43 -3.50
C VAL A 84 -6.32 -21.04 -3.52
N THR A 85 -6.89 -21.30 -4.69
CA THR A 85 -8.21 -21.93 -4.88
C THR A 85 -8.21 -23.47 -4.95
N ALA A 86 -7.13 -24.13 -4.52
CA ALA A 86 -7.05 -25.60 -4.53
C ALA A 86 -6.63 -26.17 -3.16
N VAL A 87 -7.49 -26.03 -2.14
CA VAL A 87 -7.67 -26.99 -1.02
C VAL A 87 -9.11 -26.90 -0.54
#